data_AF-A0A920HYJ9-F1
#
_entry.id   AF-A0A920HYJ9-F1
#
_cell.length_a   1.000
_cell.length_b   1.000
_cell.length_c   1.000
_cell.angle_alpha   90.00
_cell.angle_beta   90.00
_cell.angle_gamma   90.00
#
_symmetry.space_group_name_H-M   'P 1'
#
loop_
_entity.id
_entity.type
_entity.pdbx_description
1 polymer ?
#
loop_
_entity_poly.entity_id
_entity_poly.type
_entity_poly.pdbx_seq_one_letter_code
_entity_poly.pdbx_strand_id
1 'polypeptide(L)'
;MIFLQKLKWSLFYILWKNHGDEFYKKLKKHGLVRWRVNQIWNKAGGFALSSIFEYKDQKAFEKSIEEIKKFQKEHENYFSKINMKRTSSRSINMLDFNY
;
A
#
# COMPACT_ATOMS: atom_id res chain seq x y z
N MET A 1 3.22 2.62 -7.95
CA MET A 1 3.74 1.26 -8.18
C MET A 1 3.48 0.88 -9.63
N ILE A 2 4.46 0.30 -10.33
CA ILE A 2 4.32 -0.12 -11.73
C ILE A 2 4.80 -1.56 -11.87
N PHE A 3 3.95 -2.40 -12.47
CA PHE A 3 4.24 -3.79 -12.83
C PHE A 3 4.32 -3.92 -14.35
N LEU A 4 5.33 -4.62 -14.84
CA LEU A 4 5.51 -4.87 -16.29
C LEU A 4 4.66 -6.03 -16.80
N GLN A 5 4.20 -6.92 -15.91
CA GLN A 5 3.47 -8.14 -16.26
C GLN A 5 2.16 -8.25 -15.49
N LYS A 6 1.09 -8.69 -16.19
CA LYS A 6 -0.25 -8.88 -15.62
C LYS A 6 -0.26 -9.88 -14.47
N LEU A 7 0.51 -10.97 -14.58
CA LEU A 7 0.62 -12.01 -13.57
C LEU A 7 1.15 -11.48 -12.23
N LYS A 8 2.13 -10.56 -12.27
CA LYS A 8 2.70 -9.96 -11.05
C LYS A 8 1.71 -9.00 -10.41
N TRP A 9 0.97 -8.25 -11.23
CA TRP A 9 -0.12 -7.42 -10.76
C TRP A 9 -1.25 -8.25 -10.11
N SER A 10 -1.66 -9.36 -10.73
CA SER A 10 -2.70 -10.23 -10.16
C SER A 10 -2.25 -10.90 -8.87
N LEU A 11 -0.98 -11.30 -8.76
CA LEU A 11 -0.43 -11.85 -7.52
C LEU A 11 -0.48 -10.82 -6.39
N PHE A 12 -0.13 -9.56 -6.67
CA PHE A 12 -0.26 -8.46 -5.72
C PHE A 12 -1.72 -8.24 -5.31
N TYR A 13 -2.66 -8.26 -6.26
CA TYR A 13 -4.08 -8.14 -5.96
C TYR A 13 -4.58 -9.28 -5.05
N ILE A 14 -4.21 -10.53 -5.35
CA ILE A 14 -4.60 -11.70 -4.55
C ILE A 14 -4.04 -11.60 -3.12
N LEU A 15 -2.79 -11.16 -2.96
CA LEU A 15 -2.20 -10.94 -1.64
C LEU A 15 -3.07 -10.00 -0.79
N TRP A 16 -3.47 -8.84 -1.35
CA TRP A 16 -4.28 -7.88 -0.62
C TRP A 16 -5.74 -8.30 -0.48
N LYS A 17 -6.28 -9.09 -1.42
CA LYS A 17 -7.60 -9.69 -1.25
C LYS A 17 -7.65 -10.63 -0.05
N ASN A 18 -6.56 -11.36 0.22
CA ASN A 18 -6.49 -12.35 1.29
C ASN A 18 -6.08 -11.74 2.64
N HIS A 19 -5.14 -10.79 2.64
CA HIS A 19 -4.52 -10.27 3.87
C HIS A 19 -4.80 -8.79 4.14
N GLY A 20 -5.48 -8.09 3.22
CA GLY A 20 -5.69 -6.64 3.29
C GLY A 20 -6.51 -6.21 4.50
N ASP A 21 -7.55 -6.95 4.86
CA ASP A 21 -8.39 -6.63 6.02
C ASP A 21 -7.60 -6.74 7.34
N GLU A 22 -6.87 -7.84 7.54
CA GLU A 22 -6.04 -8.02 8.73
C GLU A 22 -4.95 -6.94 8.82
N PHE A 23 -4.25 -6.70 7.72
CA PHE A 23 -3.25 -5.65 7.61
C PHE A 23 -3.82 -4.27 7.94
N TYR A 24 -4.97 -3.93 7.35
CA TYR A 24 -5.66 -2.68 7.63
C TYR A 24 -6.01 -2.54 9.11
N LYS A 25 -6.57 -3.59 9.73
CA LYS A 25 -6.92 -3.60 11.16
C LYS A 25 -5.70 -3.37 12.06
N LYS A 26 -4.54 -3.95 11.73
CA LYS A 26 -3.30 -3.71 12.48
C LYS A 26 -2.86 -2.25 12.37
N LEU A 27 -2.82 -1.70 11.16
CA LEU A 27 -2.45 -0.30 10.95
C LEU A 27 -3.46 0.68 11.57
N LYS A 28 -4.76 0.34 11.58
CA LYS A 28 -5.81 1.13 12.21
C LYS A 28 -5.54 1.35 13.69
N LYS A 29 -5.07 0.31 14.41
CA LYS A 29 -4.69 0.42 15.84
C LYS A 29 -3.55 1.40 16.08
N HIS A 30 -2.69 1.64 15.09
CA HIS A 30 -1.58 2.57 15.18
C HIS A 30 -1.94 4.02 14.79
N GLY A 31 -3.17 4.27 14.32
CA GLY A 31 -3.63 5.61 13.94
C GLY A 31 -3.69 5.84 12.43
N LEU A 32 -3.72 4.79 11.61
CA LEU A 32 -4.13 4.90 10.21
C LEU A 32 -5.58 5.42 10.15
N VAL A 33 -5.82 6.48 9.41
CA VAL A 33 -7.15 7.04 9.14
C VAL A 33 -7.79 6.29 7.99
N ARG A 34 -7.08 6.17 6.86
CA ARG A 34 -7.59 5.57 5.63
C ARG A 34 -6.48 4.87 4.87
N TRP A 35 -6.81 3.76 4.22
CA TRP A 35 -5.95 3.13 3.23
C TRP A 35 -6.73 2.76 1.99
N ARG A 36 -6.16 3.05 0.82
CA ARG A 36 -6.77 2.79 -0.48
C ARG A 36 -5.72 2.28 -1.45
N VAL A 37 -6.09 1.29 -2.26
CA VAL A 37 -5.32 0.81 -3.39
C VAL A 37 -6.13 1.07 -4.66
N ASN A 38 -5.57 1.84 -5.58
CA ASN A 38 -6.24 2.32 -6.78
C ASN A 38 -5.51 1.82 -8.02
N GLN A 39 -6.25 1.38 -9.03
CA GLN A 39 -5.71 1.13 -10.35
C GLN A 39 -5.63 2.44 -11.15
N ILE A 40 -4.46 2.70 -11.72
CA ILE A 40 -4.23 3.86 -12.60
C ILE A 40 -4.64 3.46 -14.01
N TRP A 41 -5.64 4.15 -14.56
CA TRP A 41 -6.26 3.81 -15.85
C TRP A 41 -5.59 4.48 -17.06
N ASN A 42 -4.88 5.60 -16.86
CA ASN A 42 -4.37 6.43 -17.94
C ASN A 42 -2.90 6.18 -18.32
N LYS A 43 -2.27 5.12 -17.79
CA LYS A 43 -0.85 4.83 -18.04
C LYS A 43 -0.69 3.67 -19.02
N ALA A 44 -0.23 3.97 -20.23
CA ALA A 44 0.08 2.97 -21.25
C ALA A 44 1.36 2.18 -20.91
N GLY A 45 1.42 0.92 -21.38
CA GLY A 45 2.64 0.09 -21.31
C GLY A 45 2.93 -0.57 -19.95
N GLY A 46 2.00 -0.55 -18.99
CA GLY A 46 2.17 -1.28 -17.73
C GLY A 46 0.94 -1.26 -16.83
N PHE A 47 0.96 -2.11 -15.79
CA PHE A 47 -0.09 -2.13 -14.77
C PHE A 47 0.33 -1.23 -13.63
N ALA A 48 -0.30 -0.07 -13.52
CA ALA A 48 0.07 0.93 -12.52
C ALA A 48 -0.96 0.96 -11.38
N LEU A 49 -0.45 0.93 -10.14
CA LEU A 49 -1.23 1.02 -8.92
C LEU A 49 -0.76 2.20 -8.07
N SER A 50 -1.70 2.86 -7.40
CA SER A 50 -1.43 3.83 -6.34
C SER A 50 -1.93 3.28 -5.01
N SER A 51 -1.09 3.31 -3.97
CA SER A 51 -1.49 2.98 -2.60
C SER A 51 -1.36 4.24 -1.76
N ILE A 52 -2.46 4.69 -1.19
CA ILE A 52 -2.51 5.92 -0.37
C ILE A 52 -2.83 5.52 1.05
N PHE A 53 -1.99 5.98 1.98
CA PHE A 53 -2.16 5.81 3.41
C PHE A 53 -2.28 7.19 4.03
N GLU A 54 -3.38 7.42 4.76
CA GLU A 54 -3.62 8.63 5.52
C GLU A 54 -3.49 8.29 7.00
N TYR A 55 -2.68 9.05 7.72
CA TYR A 55 -2.39 8.84 9.13
C TYR A 55 -2.84 10.05 9.93
N LYS A 56 -3.23 9.83 11.20
CA LYS A 56 -3.64 10.91 12.09
C LYS A 56 -2.50 11.90 12.41
N ASP A 57 -1.27 11.39 12.48
CA ASP A 57 -0.07 12.14 12.83
C ASP A 57 1.21 11.39 12.38
N GLN A 58 2.38 12.01 12.56
CA GLN A 58 3.67 11.42 12.23
C GLN A 58 3.99 10.17 13.06
N LYS A 59 3.62 10.14 14.35
CA LYS A 59 3.89 8.99 15.23
C LYS A 59 3.12 7.74 14.78
N ALA A 60 1.89 7.92 14.30
CA ALA A 60 1.07 6.88 13.72
C ALA A 60 1.68 6.33 12.43
N PHE A 61 2.25 7.20 11.60
CA PHE A 61 3.01 6.80 10.43
C PHE A 61 4.24 5.95 10.82
N GLU A 62 5.05 6.40 11.77
CA GLU A 62 6.26 5.68 12.22
C GLU A 62 5.93 4.27 12.72
N LYS A 63 4.95 4.14 13.61
CA LYS A 63 4.47 2.83 14.10
C LYS A 63 3.93 1.95 12.98
N SER A 64 3.19 2.54 12.04
CA SER A 64 2.65 1.81 10.89
C SER A 64 3.76 1.29 9.98
N ILE A 65 4.87 2.02 9.83
CA ILE A 65 6.02 1.56 9.03
C ILE A 65 6.67 0.31 9.62
N GLU A 66 6.77 0.21 10.95
CA GLU A 66 7.30 -0.98 11.62
C GLU A 66 6.41 -2.20 11.34
N GLU A 67 5.10 -2.05 11.48
CA GLU A 67 4.14 -3.12 11.18
C GLU A 67 4.15 -3.51 9.70
N ILE A 68 4.30 -2.54 8.79
CA ILE A 68 4.45 -2.79 7.35
C ILE A 68 5.70 -3.61 7.06
N LYS A 69 6.84 -3.28 7.68
CA LYS A 69 8.10 -4.03 7.52
C LYS A 69 7.95 -5.45 8.05
N LYS A 70 7.29 -5.62 9.19
CA LYS A 70 7.01 -6.94 9.77
C LYS A 70 6.15 -7.78 8.83
N PHE A 71 5.05 -7.23 8.32
CA PHE A 71 4.19 -7.89 7.36
C PHE A 71 4.94 -8.29 6.08
N GLN A 72 5.80 -7.41 5.56
CA GLN A 72 6.64 -7.70 4.39
C GLN A 72 7.60 -8.86 4.63
N LYS A 73 8.18 -8.95 5.84
CA LYS A 73 9.07 -10.05 6.22
C LYS A 73 8.30 -11.38 6.36
N GLU A 74 7.13 -11.35 7.00
CA GLU A 74 6.25 -12.54 7.13
C GLU A 74 5.82 -13.10 5.76
N HIS A 75 5.66 -12.22 4.76
CA HIS A 75 5.23 -12.57 3.41
C HIS A 75 6.36 -12.41 2.38
N GLU A 76 7.63 -12.53 2.79
CA GLU A 76 8.80 -12.31 1.94
C GLU A 76 8.77 -13.17 0.68
N ASN A 77 8.31 -14.42 0.80
CA ASN A 77 8.13 -15.35 -0.31
C ASN A 77 7.19 -14.85 -1.41
N TYR A 78 6.21 -14.00 -1.08
CA TYR A 78 5.35 -13.35 -2.06
C TYR A 78 6.02 -12.11 -2.66
N PHE A 79 6.60 -11.26 -1.81
CA PHE A 79 7.20 -10.00 -2.26
C PHE A 79 8.45 -10.23 -3.12
N SER A 80 9.26 -11.26 -2.85
CA SER A 80 10.42 -11.63 -3.66
C SER A 80 10.05 -12.05 -5.09
N LYS A 81 8.85 -12.61 -5.27
CA LYS A 81 8.33 -13.01 -6.59
C LYS A 81 7.76 -11.84 -7.39
N ILE A 82 7.56 -10.67 -6.77
CA ILE A 82 6.93 -9.51 -7.40
C ILE A 82 8.02 -8.51 -7.82
N ASN A 83 8.33 -8.47 -9.12
CA ASN A 83 9.17 -7.40 -9.67
C ASN A 83 8.31 -6.17 -9.97
N MET A 84 8.48 -5.11 -9.18
CA MET A 84 7.69 -3.89 -9.24
C MET A 84 8.55 -2.67 -8.97
N LYS A 85 8.41 -1.63 -9.80
CA LYS A 85 9.00 -0.32 -9.54
C LYS A 85 8.10 0.45 -8.56
N ARG A 86 8.65 0.80 -7.39
CA ARG A 86 7.95 1.57 -6.35
C ARG A 86 8.56 2.96 -6.24
N THR A 87 7.70 3.96 -6.21
CA THR A 87 8.03 5.34 -5.84
C THR A 87 7.07 5.71 -4.73
N SER A 88 7.58 6.34 -3.67
CA SER A 88 6.77 6.82 -2.55
C SER A 88 7.07 8.27 -2.28
N SER A 89 6.02 9.02 -1.96
CA SER A 89 6.09 10.40 -1.49
C SER A 89 5.40 10.46 -0.13
N ARG A 90 5.87 11.36 0.73
CA ARG A 90 5.27 11.65 2.04
C ARG A 90 4.87 13.11 2.05
N SER A 91 3.68 13.41 2.53
CA SER A 91 3.12 14.76 2.55
C SER A 91 2.44 15.02 3.89
N ILE A 92 2.40 16.30 4.26
CA ILE A 92 1.55 16.81 5.32
C ILE A 92 0.25 17.28 4.67
N ASN A 93 -0.88 16.91 5.25
CA ASN A 93 -2.17 17.36 4.75
C ASN A 93 -2.36 18.84 5.10
N MET A 94 -2.51 19.69 4.10
CA MET A 94 -2.67 21.14 4.29
C MET A 94 -4.14 21.56 4.32
N LEU A 95 -5.00 20.87 3.57
CA LEU A 95 -6.42 21.16 3.43
C LEU A 95 -7.18 19.86 3.25
N ASP A 96 -8.26 19.66 4.02
CA ASP A 96 -9.15 18.51 3.92
C ASP A 96 -10.61 18.97 3.96
N PHE A 97 -11.31 18.78 2.84
CA PHE A 97 -12.72 19.09 2.71
C PHE A 97 -13.45 17.75 2.71
N ASN A 98 -13.69 17.19 3.90
CA ASN A 98 -14.36 15.89 4.03
C ASN A 98 -15.69 15.90 3.26
N TYR A 99 -15.86 14.91 2.36
CA TYR A 99 -17.11 14.55 1.68
C TYR A 99 -17.93 13.58 2.52
#